data_AF-D6RJH7-F1
#
_entry.id   AF-D6RJH7-F1
#
_cell.length_a   1.000
_cell.length_b   1.000
_cell.length_c   1.000
_cell.angle_alpha   90.00
_cell.angle_beta   90.00
_cell.angle_gamma   90.00
#
_symmetry.space_group_name_H-M   'P 1'
#
loop_
_entity.id
_entity.type
_entity.pdbx_description
1 polymer ?
#
loop_
_entity_poly.entity_id
_entity_poly.type
_entity_poly.pdbx_seq_one_letter_code
_entity_poly.pdbx_strand_id
1 'polypeptide(L)'
;MKEINLLPDRVLSTPSVQLVQSWYVQSLLDIMEFLDKDPEDHRTLSQFTDALVTIRNRHNDVVPTMAQGVLEYKDTYGDDPVSNQNIQYFLDRFYLSRISIRMLINQHTLIFDGSTNPAHPKHIGSIDPNCNVSEVVKDAY
;
A
#
# COMPACT_ATOMS: atom_id res chain seq x y z
N MET A 1 -0.54 -10.67 3.02
CA MET A 1 0.41 -11.80 2.84
C MET A 1 -0.30 -13.14 2.90
N LYS A 2 -0.89 -13.59 4.01
CA LYS A 2 -1.54 -14.93 4.06
C LYS A 2 -2.59 -15.17 2.97
N GLU A 3 -3.41 -14.16 2.66
CA GLU A 3 -4.46 -14.29 1.65
C GLU A 3 -3.95 -14.30 0.20
N ILE A 4 -2.76 -13.75 -0.08
CA ILE A 4 -2.20 -13.83 -1.45
C ILE A 4 -1.91 -15.29 -1.80
N ASN A 5 -1.48 -16.08 -0.82
CA ASN A 5 -1.19 -17.51 -0.96
C ASN A 5 -2.46 -18.37 -1.08
N LEU A 6 -3.66 -17.77 -0.98
CA LEU A 6 -4.93 -18.46 -1.20
C LEU A 6 -5.50 -18.22 -2.60
N LEU A 7 -4.85 -17.38 -3.40
CA LEU A 7 -5.17 -17.24 -4.82
C LEU A 7 -4.91 -18.57 -5.55
N PRO A 8 -5.60 -18.83 -6.67
CA PRO A 8 -5.28 -19.97 -7.51
C PRO A 8 -3.80 -19.96 -7.92
N ASP A 9 -3.14 -21.13 -7.91
CA ASP A 9 -1.72 -21.27 -8.25
C ASP A 9 -1.37 -20.60 -9.58
N ARG A 10 -2.31 -20.64 -10.54
CA ARG A 10 -2.18 -20.02 -11.86
C ARG A 10 -2.06 -18.50 -11.82
N VAL A 11 -2.71 -17.84 -10.86
CA VAL A 11 -2.59 -16.40 -10.63
C VAL A 11 -1.30 -16.11 -9.86
N LEU A 12 -0.99 -16.92 -8.85
CA LEU A 12 0.25 -16.81 -8.06
C LEU A 12 1.52 -17.00 -8.89
N SER A 13 1.46 -17.78 -9.97
CA SER A 13 2.60 -18.01 -10.87
C SER A 13 2.87 -16.84 -11.83
N THR A 14 1.98 -15.84 -11.90
CA THR A 14 2.17 -14.70 -12.80
C THR A 14 3.32 -13.82 -12.29
N PRO A 15 4.28 -13.41 -13.16
CA PRO A 15 5.45 -12.62 -12.74
C PRO A 15 5.07 -11.36 -11.97
N SER A 16 3.99 -10.71 -12.38
CA SER A 16 3.51 -9.48 -11.75
C SER A 16 3.03 -9.71 -10.30
N VAL A 17 2.32 -10.81 -10.03
CA VAL A 17 1.89 -11.15 -8.65
C VAL A 17 3.07 -11.51 -7.77
N GLN A 18 4.06 -12.24 -8.30
CA GLN A 18 5.29 -12.57 -7.58
C GLN A 18 6.10 -11.33 -7.23
N LEU A 19 6.18 -10.36 -8.14
CA LEU A 19 6.84 -9.09 -7.90
C LEU A 19 6.18 -8.33 -6.74
N VAL A 20 4.84 -8.22 -6.74
CA VAL A 20 4.10 -7.61 -5.63
C VAL A 20 4.35 -8.36 -4.33
N GLN A 21 4.31 -9.70 -4.33
CA GLN A 21 4.60 -10.50 -3.15
C GLN A 21 6.00 -10.20 -2.59
N SER A 22 7.02 -10.08 -3.45
CA SER A 22 8.37 -9.73 -3.03
C SER A 22 8.45 -8.37 -2.34
N TRP A 23 7.69 -7.37 -2.81
CA TRP A 23 7.65 -6.04 -2.19
C TRP A 23 7.06 -6.07 -0.79
N TYR A 24 6.01 -6.86 -0.57
CA TYR A 24 5.40 -7.04 0.75
C TYR A 24 6.31 -7.83 1.69
N VAL A 25 7.02 -8.86 1.21
CA VAL A 25 8.04 -9.58 2.01
C VAL A 25 9.12 -8.62 2.47
N GLN A 26 9.73 -7.87 1.53
CA GLN A 26 10.80 -6.95 1.86
C GLN A 26 10.35 -5.89 2.87
N SER A 27 9.15 -5.33 2.69
CA SER A 27 8.65 -4.30 3.62
C SER A 27 8.34 -4.84 5.01
N LEU A 28 7.91 -6.11 5.10
CA LEU A 28 7.76 -6.76 6.40
C LEU A 28 9.12 -6.91 7.09
N LEU A 29 10.15 -7.37 6.37
CA LEU A 29 11.50 -7.50 6.90
C LEU A 29 12.06 -6.15 7.37
N ASP A 30 11.93 -5.11 6.55
CA ASP A 30 12.37 -3.75 6.89
C ASP A 30 11.72 -3.24 8.19
N ILE A 31 10.42 -3.48 8.38
CA ILE A 31 9.71 -3.07 9.60
C ILE A 31 10.14 -3.93 10.81
N MET A 32 10.39 -5.22 10.59
CA MET A 32 10.79 -6.14 11.67
C MET A 32 12.13 -5.76 12.30
N GLU A 33 13.02 -5.07 11.59
CA GLU A 33 14.29 -4.57 12.14
C GLU A 33 14.12 -3.60 13.31
N PHE A 34 12.92 -3.02 13.46
CA PHE A 34 12.60 -2.04 14.51
C PHE A 34 11.93 -2.64 15.75
N LEU A 35 11.59 -3.94 15.76
CA LEU A 35 10.84 -4.57 16.85
C LEU A 35 11.53 -4.48 18.22
N ASP A 36 12.84 -4.66 18.24
CA ASP A 36 13.66 -4.68 19.46
C ASP A 36 14.47 -3.39 19.66
N LYS A 37 14.14 -2.31 18.92
CA LYS A 37 14.83 -1.03 19.02
C LYS A 37 14.25 -0.18 20.15
N ASP A 38 15.09 0.65 20.76
CA ASP A 38 14.69 1.59 21.81
C ASP A 38 13.80 2.72 21.22
N PRO A 39 12.55 2.89 21.69
CA PRO A 39 11.65 3.94 21.22
C PRO A 39 12.05 5.34 21.66
N GLU A 40 12.92 5.50 22.67
CA GLU A 40 13.38 6.81 23.15
C GLU A 40 14.62 7.32 22.38
N ASP A 41 15.27 6.47 21.56
CA ASP A 41 16.38 6.91 20.70
C ASP A 41 15.85 7.65 19.47
N HIS A 42 16.05 8.97 19.43
CA HIS A 42 15.68 9.81 18.29
C HIS A 42 16.26 9.34 16.95
N ARG A 43 17.42 8.68 16.94
CA ARG A 43 17.98 8.13 15.69
C ARG A 43 17.13 6.97 15.17
N THR A 44 16.67 6.09 16.06
CA THR A 44 15.71 5.02 15.71
C THR A 44 14.44 5.61 15.11
N LEU A 45 13.87 6.65 15.75
CA LEU A 45 12.65 7.31 15.28
C LEU A 45 12.81 7.94 13.88
N SER A 46 13.94 8.60 13.64
CA SER A 46 14.27 9.16 12.32
C SER A 46 14.41 8.06 11.26
N GLN A 47 15.19 7.02 11.55
CA GLN A 47 15.41 5.90 10.65
C GLN A 47 14.12 5.14 10.34
N PHE A 48 13.21 5.03 11.32
CA PHE A 48 11.90 4.43 11.11
C PHE A 48 11.07 5.24 10.11
N THR A 49 11.06 6.56 10.24
CA THR A 49 10.37 7.45 9.28
C THR A 49 10.95 7.29 7.86
N ASP A 50 12.26 7.24 7.72
CA ASP A 50 12.93 6.99 6.43
C ASP A 50 12.58 5.62 5.82
N ALA A 51 12.50 4.58 6.66
CA ALA A 51 12.06 3.25 6.24
C ALA A 51 10.61 3.28 5.72
N LEU A 52 9.71 3.99 6.40
CA LEU A 52 8.32 4.15 5.94
C LEU A 52 8.22 4.88 4.60
N VAL A 53 9.04 5.92 4.39
CA VAL A 53 9.13 6.63 3.09
C VAL A 53 9.60 5.66 1.99
N THR A 54 10.62 4.85 2.29
CA THR A 54 11.13 3.83 1.36
C THR A 54 10.06 2.79 1.01
N ILE A 55 9.33 2.28 2.02
CA ILE A 55 8.22 1.32 1.82
C ILE A 55 7.11 1.94 0.97
N ARG A 56 6.72 3.19 1.25
CA ARG A 56 5.72 3.93 0.45
C ARG A 56 6.12 3.99 -1.02
N ASN A 57 7.39 4.33 -1.29
CA ASN A 57 7.91 4.45 -2.65
C ASN A 57 7.96 3.10 -3.37
N ARG A 58 8.41 2.03 -2.68
CA ARG A 58 8.38 0.65 -3.18
C ARG A 58 6.97 0.20 -3.58
N HIS A 59 5.95 0.68 -2.86
CA HIS A 59 4.56 0.29 -3.07
C HIS A 59 3.79 1.16 -4.08
N ASN A 60 4.43 2.14 -4.73
CA ASN A 60 3.74 3.07 -5.63
C ASN A 60 2.99 2.34 -6.76
N ASP A 61 3.61 1.33 -7.37
CA ASP A 61 3.09 0.63 -8.55
C ASP A 61 2.35 -0.67 -8.23
N VAL A 62 2.07 -0.97 -6.96
CA VAL A 62 1.34 -2.20 -6.56
C VAL A 62 -0.01 -2.34 -7.28
N VAL A 63 -0.75 -1.24 -7.48
CA VAL A 63 -2.06 -1.30 -8.15
C VAL A 63 -1.92 -1.71 -9.62
N PRO A 64 -1.17 -0.99 -10.47
CA PRO A 64 -0.99 -1.39 -11.86
C PRO A 64 -0.28 -2.74 -12.01
N THR A 65 0.70 -3.08 -11.17
CA THR A 65 1.37 -4.39 -11.23
C THR A 65 0.43 -5.53 -10.85
N MET A 66 -0.37 -5.39 -9.79
CA MET A 66 -1.34 -6.45 -9.45
C MET A 66 -2.40 -6.62 -10.55
N ALA A 67 -2.86 -5.53 -11.16
CA ALA A 67 -3.78 -5.58 -12.31
C ALA A 67 -3.15 -6.29 -13.51
N GLN A 68 -1.87 -6.02 -13.79
CA GLN A 68 -1.12 -6.71 -14.84
C GLN A 68 -1.03 -8.22 -14.60
N GLY A 69 -0.87 -8.67 -13.35
CA GLY A 69 -0.89 -10.10 -13.02
C GLY A 69 -2.25 -10.77 -13.27
N VAL A 70 -3.35 -10.05 -13.07
CA VAL A 70 -4.69 -10.56 -13.40
C VAL A 70 -4.89 -10.63 -14.92
N LEU A 71 -4.35 -9.67 -15.69
CA LEU A 71 -4.36 -9.70 -17.15
C LEU A 71 -3.51 -10.87 -17.69
N GLU A 72 -2.30 -11.07 -17.17
CA GLU A 72 -1.42 -12.21 -17.52
C GLU A 72 -2.13 -13.55 -17.34
N TYR A 73 -2.85 -13.70 -16.22
CA TYR A 73 -3.69 -14.87 -15.96
C TYR A 73 -4.80 -15.01 -17.00
N LYS A 74 -5.56 -13.94 -17.25
CA LYS A 74 -6.71 -13.95 -18.16
C LYS A 74 -6.30 -14.26 -19.60
N ASP A 75 -5.19 -13.70 -20.07
CA ASP A 75 -4.66 -13.93 -21.42
C ASP A 75 -4.22 -15.38 -21.63
N THR A 76 -3.75 -16.03 -20.56
CA THR A 76 -3.24 -17.41 -20.62
C THR A 76 -4.34 -18.46 -20.43
N TYR A 77 -5.29 -18.23 -19.52
CA TYR A 77 -6.24 -19.24 -19.06
C TYR A 77 -7.71 -18.93 -19.39
N GLY A 78 -8.02 -17.73 -19.87
CA GLY A 78 -9.38 -17.29 -20.16
C GLY A 78 -10.20 -16.98 -18.90
N ASP A 79 -11.52 -16.89 -19.08
CA ASP A 79 -12.47 -16.58 -18.01
C ASP A 79 -13.00 -17.85 -17.36
N ASP A 80 -12.80 -17.99 -16.04
CA ASP A 80 -13.39 -19.05 -15.21
C ASP A 80 -14.26 -18.42 -14.09
N PRO A 81 -15.58 -18.69 -14.03
CA PRO A 81 -16.48 -18.06 -13.06
C PRO A 81 -16.07 -18.24 -11.59
N VAL A 82 -15.56 -19.42 -11.23
CA VAL A 82 -15.13 -19.72 -9.85
C VAL A 82 -13.86 -18.93 -9.51
N SER A 83 -12.86 -18.94 -10.38
CA SER A 83 -11.64 -18.16 -10.22
C SER A 83 -11.93 -16.66 -10.17
N ASN A 84 -12.85 -16.17 -11.00
CA ASN A 84 -13.25 -14.76 -11.01
C ASN A 84 -13.83 -14.32 -9.66
N GLN A 85 -14.70 -15.12 -9.04
CA GLN A 85 -15.24 -14.82 -7.71
C GLN A 85 -14.14 -14.78 -6.64
N ASN A 86 -13.19 -15.72 -6.69
CA ASN A 86 -12.07 -15.77 -5.74
C ASN A 86 -11.09 -14.60 -5.92
N ILE A 87 -10.78 -14.25 -7.18
CA ILE A 87 -9.93 -13.11 -7.52
C ILE A 87 -10.60 -11.81 -7.08
N GLN A 88 -11.89 -11.63 -7.36
CA GLN A 88 -12.64 -10.44 -6.94
C GLN A 88 -12.60 -10.27 -5.40
N TYR A 89 -12.94 -11.33 -4.66
CA TYR A 89 -12.90 -11.34 -3.20
C TYR A 89 -11.51 -10.97 -2.67
N PHE A 90 -10.46 -11.54 -3.27
CA PHE A 90 -9.09 -11.22 -2.91
C PHE A 90 -8.75 -9.75 -3.20
N LEU A 91 -9.04 -9.25 -4.40
CA LEU A 91 -8.66 -7.90 -4.83
C LEU A 91 -9.30 -6.82 -3.96
N ASP A 92 -10.57 -6.97 -3.60
CA ASP A 92 -11.26 -6.01 -2.73
C ASP A 92 -10.56 -5.87 -1.38
N ARG A 93 -10.18 -7.00 -0.79
CA ARG A 93 -9.48 -7.04 0.51
C ARG A 93 -8.03 -6.58 0.40
N PHE A 94 -7.35 -6.98 -0.67
CA PHE A 94 -5.99 -6.59 -0.97
C PHE A 94 -5.86 -5.07 -1.13
N TYR A 95 -6.72 -4.46 -1.94
CA TYR A 95 -6.69 -3.03 -2.17
C TYR A 95 -7.16 -2.23 -0.94
N LEU A 96 -8.14 -2.72 -0.18
CA LEU A 96 -8.52 -2.07 1.08
C LEU A 96 -7.39 -2.11 2.12
N SER A 97 -6.71 -3.25 2.24
CA SER A 97 -5.51 -3.40 3.09
C SER A 97 -4.38 -2.46 2.64
N ARG A 98 -4.17 -2.30 1.33
CA ARG A 98 -3.18 -1.34 0.81
C ARG A 98 -3.54 0.10 1.13
N ILE A 99 -4.81 0.48 0.97
CA ILE A 99 -5.29 1.84 1.29
C ILE A 99 -5.05 2.14 2.77
N SER A 100 -5.36 1.20 3.68
CA SER A 100 -5.14 1.40 5.11
C SER A 100 -3.65 1.49 5.48
N ILE A 101 -2.78 0.65 4.90
CA ILE A 101 -1.33 0.74 5.09
C ILE A 101 -0.80 2.10 4.62
N ARG A 102 -1.23 2.56 3.43
CA ARG A 102 -0.82 3.88 2.91
C ARG A 102 -1.34 5.01 3.78
N MET A 103 -2.54 4.90 4.34
CA MET A 103 -3.09 5.87 5.29
C MET A 103 -2.19 5.98 6.54
N LEU A 104 -1.81 4.85 7.15
CA LEU A 104 -0.95 4.83 8.33
C LEU A 104 0.44 5.43 8.06
N ILE A 105 1.07 5.02 6.95
CA ILE A 105 2.39 5.53 6.55
C ILE A 105 2.33 7.03 6.27
N ASN A 106 1.32 7.49 5.53
CA ASN A 106 1.17 8.91 5.21
C ASN A 106 0.93 9.75 6.47
N GLN A 107 0.12 9.27 7.40
CA GLN A 107 -0.11 9.97 8.67
C GLN A 107 1.19 10.12 9.47
N HIS A 108 1.94 9.03 9.67
CA HIS A 108 3.21 9.08 10.39
C HIS A 108 4.20 10.04 9.71
N THR A 109 4.41 9.89 8.39
CA THR A 109 5.38 10.71 7.66
C THR A 109 4.97 12.18 7.63
N LEU A 110 3.71 12.52 7.36
CA LEU A 110 3.27 13.93 7.30
C LEU A 110 3.30 14.64 8.66
N ILE A 111 3.23 13.90 9.77
CA ILE A 111 3.26 14.49 11.12
C ILE A 111 4.71 14.62 11.62
N PHE A 112 5.56 13.63 11.38
CA PHE A 112 6.86 13.51 12.04
C PHE A 112 8.08 13.81 11.16
N ASP A 113 7.95 13.87 9.83
CA ASP A 113 9.07 14.16 8.89
C ASP A 113 9.48 15.66 8.88
N GLY A 114 8.92 16.48 9.77
CA GLY A 114 9.24 17.91 9.89
C GLY A 114 8.76 18.77 8.72
N SER A 115 8.21 18.17 7.66
CA SER A 115 7.62 18.82 6.51
C SER A 115 6.13 19.05 6.74
N THR A 116 5.78 20.19 7.37
CA THR A 116 4.39 20.67 7.27
C THR A 116 4.08 20.84 5.79
N ASN A 117 3.07 20.13 5.28
CA ASN A 117 2.69 20.25 3.88
C ASN A 117 2.36 21.72 3.59
N PRO A 118 3.21 22.44 2.82
CA PRO A 118 3.04 23.89 2.67
C PRO A 118 1.78 24.22 1.87
N ALA A 119 1.26 23.27 1.08
CA ALA A 119 0.00 23.41 0.36
C ALA A 119 -1.22 23.32 1.30
N HIS A 120 -1.11 22.57 2.40
CA HIS A 120 -2.23 22.32 3.33
C HIS A 120 -1.79 22.42 4.80
N PRO A 121 -1.37 23.61 5.28
CA PRO A 121 -0.82 23.78 6.63
C PRO A 121 -1.84 23.55 7.75
N LYS A 122 -3.13 23.47 7.44
CA LYS A 122 -4.22 23.22 8.40
C LYS A 122 -4.62 21.75 8.51
N HIS A 123 -4.05 20.87 7.67
CA HIS A 123 -4.33 19.44 7.75
C HIS A 123 -3.59 18.81 8.92
N ILE A 124 -4.19 17.78 9.51
CA ILE A 124 -3.53 16.91 10.49
C ILE A 124 -3.11 15.65 9.74
N GLY A 125 -1.83 15.58 9.39
CA GLY A 125 -1.34 14.60 8.42
C GLY A 125 -2.05 14.76 7.08
N SER A 126 -2.76 13.72 6.65
CA SER A 126 -3.59 13.72 5.44
C SER A 126 -5.10 13.95 5.70
N ILE A 127 -5.48 14.44 6.88
CA ILE A 127 -6.88 14.67 7.26
C ILE A 127 -7.15 16.17 7.29
N ASP A 128 -8.15 16.59 6.52
CA ASP A 128 -8.73 17.93 6.62
C ASP A 128 -9.87 17.95 7.65
N PRO A 129 -9.69 18.60 8.82
CA PRO A 129 -10.74 18.66 9.84
C PRO A 129 -11.96 19.49 9.40
N ASN A 130 -11.82 20.34 8.39
CA ASN A 130 -12.87 21.22 7.89
C ASN A 130 -13.04 21.09 6.37
N CYS A 131 -12.94 19.86 5.85
CA CYS A 131 -13.03 19.55 4.43
C CYS A 131 -14.29 20.17 3.80
N ASN A 132 -14.09 21.10 2.85
CA ASN A 132 -15.20 21.63 2.05
C ASN A 132 -15.48 20.70 0.87
N VAL A 133 -16.50 19.86 1.04
CA VAL A 133 -16.92 18.87 0.03
C VAL A 133 -17.20 19.52 -1.32
N SER A 134 -17.78 20.72 -1.36
CA SER A 134 -18.09 21.40 -2.62
C SER A 134 -16.85 21.83 -3.39
N GLU A 135 -15.76 22.22 -2.71
CA GLU A 135 -14.50 22.56 -3.39
C GLU A 135 -13.80 21.31 -3.90
N VAL A 136 -13.79 20.21 -3.13
CA VAL A 136 -13.24 18.93 -3.60
C VAL A 136 -13.94 18.44 -4.87
N VAL A 137 -15.26 18.64 -4.99
CA VAL A 137 -16.00 18.29 -6.21
C VAL A 137 -15.59 19.16 -7.40
N LYS A 138 -15.34 20.46 -7.19
CA LYS A 138 -14.89 21.36 -8.26
C LYS A 138 -13.47 21.03 -8.72
N ASP A 139 -12.58 20.71 -7.79
CA ASP A 139 -11.18 20.35 -8.08
C ASP A 139 -11.06 19.02 -8.85
N ALA A 140 -12.04 18.12 -8.70
CA ALA A 140 -12.03 16.81 -9.33
C ALA A 140 -12.47 16.79 -10.81
N TYR A 141 -13.06 17.88 -11.32
CA TYR A 141 -13.54 18.03 -12.70
C TYR A 141 -12.57 18.85 -13.54
#